data_AF-A0A2K0T1R5-F1
#
_entry.id   AF-A0A2K0T1R5-F1
#
_cell.length_a   1.000
_cell.length_b   1.000
_cell.length_c   1.000
_cell.angle_alpha   90.00
_cell.angle_beta   90.00
_cell.angle_gamma   90.00
#
_symmetry.space_group_name_H-M   'P 1'
#
loop_
_entity.id
_entity.type
_entity.pdbx_description
1 polymer ?
#
loop_
_entity_poly.entity_id
_entity_poly.type
_entity_poly.pdbx_seq_one_letter_code
_entity_poly.pdbx_strand_id
1 'polypeptide(L)'
;MPAVNQVEIHPYLPQQELFEFSSRHGILLMAHQPLGGRPVEVVRGSNAPSPTVDSKVIEIATRYQISPAQVCLSWAVQKGIPVIPKSVQDSHLQQNIQLTRLSDEDFHAVDQLSSERGAVRFLDPSRHLGFDIFDEENDQPVANSAPWDSSELST
;
A
#
# COMPACT_ATOMS: atom_id res chain seq x y z
N MET A 1 2.28 23.05 -0.59
CA MET A 1 2.60 21.68 -0.13
C MET A 1 1.31 21.05 0.38
N PRO A 2 0.89 19.88 -0.13
CA PRO A 2 -0.24 19.16 0.44
C PRO A 2 0.08 18.68 1.86
N ALA A 3 -0.93 18.62 2.73
CA ALA A 3 -0.76 18.11 4.09
C ALA A 3 -0.57 16.58 4.11
N VAL A 4 -1.24 15.87 3.20
CA VAL A 4 -1.24 14.41 3.12
C VAL A 4 -1.06 13.98 1.66
N ASN A 5 -0.28 12.92 1.44
CA ASN A 5 -0.24 12.17 0.20
C ASN A 5 -0.67 10.72 0.49
N GLN A 6 -1.83 10.30 -0.03
CA GLN A 6 -2.36 8.96 0.19
C GLN A 6 -1.94 8.05 -0.97
N VAL A 7 -1.18 7.00 -0.66
CA VAL A 7 -0.59 6.08 -1.66
C VAL A 7 -0.64 4.63 -1.17
N GLU A 8 -0.40 3.68 -2.09
CA GLU A 8 -0.35 2.26 -1.76
C GLU A 8 0.89 1.98 -0.91
N ILE A 9 0.69 1.53 0.33
CA ILE A 9 1.77 1.16 1.25
C ILE A 9 1.34 -0.06 2.04
N HIS A 10 2.19 -1.08 2.03
CA HIS A 10 2.05 -2.31 2.82
C HIS A 10 3.42 -3.02 2.85
N PRO A 11 3.62 -4.14 3.59
CA PRO A 11 4.95 -4.75 3.72
C PRO A 11 5.62 -5.16 2.39
N TYR A 12 4.85 -5.47 1.35
CA TYR A 12 5.38 -5.75 0.00
C TYR A 12 5.59 -4.51 -0.90
N LEU A 13 5.28 -3.31 -0.41
CA LEU A 13 5.47 -2.04 -1.13
C LEU A 13 5.67 -0.91 -0.10
N PRO A 14 6.85 -0.83 0.54
CA PRO A 14 7.08 0.07 1.67
C PRO A 14 7.26 1.54 1.26
N GLN A 15 7.46 1.84 -0.02
CA GLN A 15 7.58 3.20 -0.56
C GLN A 15 8.67 4.05 0.13
N GLN A 16 9.84 3.44 0.41
CA GLN A 16 10.87 4.04 1.26
C GLN A 16 11.36 5.40 0.75
N GLU A 17 11.66 5.53 -0.55
CA GLU A 17 12.13 6.80 -1.13
C GLU A 17 11.06 7.89 -1.07
N LEU A 18 9.81 7.55 -1.39
CA LEU A 18 8.67 8.46 -1.30
C LEU A 18 8.40 8.87 0.15
N PHE A 19 8.58 7.97 1.12
CA PHE A 19 8.47 8.26 2.54
C PHE A 19 9.52 9.27 3.01
N GLU A 20 10.78 9.08 2.61
CA GLU A 20 11.88 10.00 2.96
C GLU A 20 11.70 11.37 2.30
N PHE A 21 11.31 11.41 1.03
CA PHE A 21 10.96 12.65 0.35
C PHE A 21 9.83 13.38 1.08
N SER A 22 8.71 12.70 1.30
CA SER A 22 7.52 13.28 1.93
C SER A 22 7.82 13.81 3.33
N SER A 23 8.58 13.04 4.12
CA SER A 23 9.01 13.43 5.47
C SER A 23 9.87 14.69 5.47
N ARG A 24 10.85 14.80 4.56
CA ARG A 24 11.68 16.01 4.42
C ARG A 24 10.89 17.25 4.03
N HIS A 25 9.78 17.06 3.34
CA HIS A 25 8.92 18.15 2.86
C HIS A 25 7.69 18.42 3.76
N GLY A 26 7.58 17.74 4.92
CA GLY A 26 6.46 17.91 5.83
C GLY A 26 5.12 17.41 5.27
N ILE A 27 5.16 16.45 4.32
CA ILE A 27 3.99 15.78 3.78
C ILE A 27 3.79 14.46 4.54
N LEU A 28 2.61 14.27 5.11
CA LEU A 28 2.26 12.99 5.74
C LEU A 28 1.88 11.96 4.69
N LEU A 29 2.55 10.81 4.65
CA LEU A 29 2.05 9.68 3.87
C LEU A 29 0.90 8.99 4.61
N MET A 30 -0.13 8.59 3.87
CA MET A 30 -1.23 7.75 4.38
C MET A 30 -1.36 6.50 3.52
N ALA A 31 -1.40 5.34 4.16
CA ALA A 31 -1.44 4.06 3.48
C ALA A 31 -2.87 3.67 3.06
N HIS A 32 -3.15 3.64 1.76
CA HIS A 32 -4.27 2.84 1.24
C HIS A 32 -3.82 1.40 0.96
N GLN A 33 -4.78 0.46 0.98
CA GLN A 33 -4.53 -0.99 0.89
C GLN A 33 -3.43 -1.51 1.84
N PRO A 34 -3.45 -1.16 3.14
CA PRO A 34 -2.38 -1.52 4.08
C PRO A 34 -2.23 -3.03 4.33
N LEU A 35 -3.21 -3.83 3.91
CA LEU A 35 -3.22 -5.29 3.99
C LEU A 35 -3.03 -5.95 2.62
N GLY A 36 -2.55 -5.21 1.63
CA GLY A 36 -2.59 -5.58 0.22
C GLY A 36 -3.97 -5.35 -0.40
N GLY A 37 -4.08 -5.66 -1.69
CA GLY A 37 -5.30 -5.50 -2.48
C GLY A 37 -5.92 -6.82 -2.92
N ARG A 38 -7.24 -6.84 -3.08
CA ARG A 38 -7.88 -7.85 -3.94
C ARG A 38 -7.83 -7.34 -5.38
N PRO A 39 -7.62 -8.20 -6.38
CA PRO A 39 -7.72 -7.80 -7.79
C PRO A 39 -9.09 -7.15 -8.03
N VAL A 40 -9.09 -5.96 -8.63
CA VAL A 40 -10.30 -5.30 -9.14
C VAL A 40 -10.25 -5.42 -10.65
N GLU A 41 -11.34 -5.81 -11.32
CA GLU A 41 -11.34 -6.14 -12.77
C GLU A 41 -10.78 -5.01 -13.66
N VAL A 42 -10.98 -3.75 -13.26
CA VAL A 42 -10.51 -2.55 -13.99
C VAL A 42 -9.04 -2.21 -13.75
N VAL A 43 -8.37 -2.89 -12.83
CA VAL A 43 -7.00 -2.58 -12.38
C VAL A 43 -6.12 -3.81 -12.61
N ARG A 44 -4.91 -3.61 -13.15
CA ARG A 44 -3.94 -4.70 -13.32
C ARG A 44 -3.28 -5.00 -11.97
N GLY A 45 -4.02 -5.63 -11.06
CA GLY A 45 -3.45 -6.02 -9.77
C GLY A 45 -2.53 -7.23 -9.88
N SER A 46 -1.50 -7.27 -9.04
CA SER A 46 -0.75 -8.52 -8.83
C SER A 46 -1.67 -9.61 -8.27
N ASN A 47 -1.53 -10.84 -8.78
CA ASN A 47 -2.13 -12.04 -8.19
C ASN A 47 -1.31 -12.57 -7.00
N ALA A 48 -0.31 -11.80 -6.55
CA ALA A 48 0.45 -12.14 -5.36
C ALA A 48 -0.48 -12.30 -4.15
N PRO A 49 -0.14 -13.22 -3.23
CA PRO A 49 -0.85 -13.31 -1.98
C PRO A 49 -0.73 -12.00 -1.18
N SER A 50 -1.72 -11.73 -0.32
CA SER A 50 -1.65 -10.61 0.63
C SER A 50 -0.46 -10.78 1.60
N PRO A 51 0.16 -9.69 2.10
CA PRO A 51 1.13 -9.75 3.19
C PRO A 51 0.61 -10.49 4.43
N THR A 52 -0.71 -10.51 4.67
CA THR A 52 -1.30 -11.16 5.85
C THR A 52 -1.21 -12.69 5.81
N VAL A 53 -0.85 -13.28 4.67
CA VAL A 53 -0.61 -14.73 4.54
C VAL A 53 0.88 -15.06 4.38
N ASP A 54 1.76 -14.07 4.51
CA ASP A 54 3.20 -14.32 4.54
C ASP A 54 3.57 -15.13 5.78
N SER A 55 4.44 -16.13 5.62
CA SER A 55 4.85 -17.01 6.72
C SER A 55 5.53 -16.25 7.86
N LYS A 56 6.36 -15.23 7.58
CA LYS A 56 7.00 -14.42 8.61
C LYS A 56 5.98 -13.58 9.37
N VAL A 57 5.00 -13.00 8.66
CA VAL A 57 3.92 -12.23 9.28
C VAL A 57 3.06 -13.13 10.18
N ILE A 58 2.74 -14.35 9.73
CA ILE A 58 1.99 -15.33 10.52
C ILE A 58 2.78 -15.76 11.77
N GLU A 59 4.09 -15.98 11.64
CA GLU A 59 4.94 -16.38 12.76
C GLU A 59 5.01 -15.28 13.83
N ILE A 60 5.20 -14.02 13.41
CA ILE A 60 5.17 -12.86 14.30
C ILE A 60 3.78 -12.75 14.96
N ALA A 61 2.71 -12.82 14.18
CA ALA A 61 1.34 -12.75 14.70
C ALA A 61 1.08 -13.80 15.79
N THR A 62 1.58 -15.03 15.58
CA THR A 62 1.48 -16.13 16.54
C THR A 62 2.23 -15.81 17.84
N ARG A 63 3.46 -15.29 17.78
CA ARG A 63 4.23 -14.91 18.98
C ARG A 63 3.53 -13.83 19.82
N TYR A 64 2.93 -12.85 19.15
CA TYR A 64 2.23 -11.74 19.81
C TYR A 64 0.78 -12.07 20.19
N GLN A 65 0.25 -13.21 19.75
CA GLN A 65 -1.16 -13.60 19.93
C GLN A 65 -2.13 -12.56 19.33
N ILE A 66 -1.76 -12.00 18.18
CA ILE A 66 -2.58 -11.06 17.40
C ILE A 66 -2.83 -11.61 15.99
N SER A 67 -3.69 -10.96 15.22
CA SER A 67 -3.89 -11.34 13.82
C SER A 67 -2.72 -10.89 12.92
N PRO A 68 -2.46 -11.59 11.79
CA PRO A 68 -1.52 -11.12 10.77
C PRO A 68 -1.83 -9.72 10.22
N ALA A 69 -3.12 -9.35 10.17
CA ALA A 69 -3.55 -8.00 9.83
C ALA A 69 -3.03 -6.97 10.84
N GLN A 70 -3.17 -7.24 12.14
CA GLN A 70 -2.64 -6.36 13.18
C GLN A 70 -1.11 -6.20 13.10
N VAL A 71 -0.36 -7.23 12.70
CA VAL A 71 1.10 -7.10 12.46
C VAL A 71 1.37 -6.10 11.34
N CYS A 72 0.70 -6.23 10.20
CA CYS A 72 0.89 -5.32 9.05
C CYS A 72 0.51 -3.87 9.41
N LEU A 73 -0.62 -3.67 10.10
CA LEU A 73 -1.07 -2.35 10.53
C LEU A 73 -0.15 -1.74 11.58
N SER A 74 0.30 -2.55 12.54
CA SER A 74 1.22 -2.12 13.59
C SER A 74 2.57 -1.70 13.02
N TRP A 75 3.10 -2.45 12.04
CA TRP A 75 4.31 -2.06 11.32
C TRP A 75 4.17 -0.67 10.67
N ALA A 76 3.10 -0.43 9.90
CA ALA A 76 2.91 0.85 9.22
C ALA A 76 2.76 2.02 10.22
N VAL A 77 1.96 1.83 11.27
CA VAL A 77 1.77 2.87 12.30
C VAL A 77 3.04 3.11 13.10
N GLN A 78 3.83 2.07 13.41
CA GLN A 78 5.12 2.20 14.09
C GLN A 78 6.16 2.92 13.21
N LYS A 79 6.07 2.81 11.88
CA LYS A 79 6.86 3.59 10.90
C LYS A 79 6.42 5.05 10.81
N GLY A 80 5.32 5.43 11.48
CA GLY A 80 4.76 6.78 11.47
C GLY A 80 3.75 7.04 10.34
N ILE A 81 3.22 5.97 9.73
CA ILE A 81 2.30 6.06 8.58
C ILE A 81 0.89 5.68 9.03
N PRO A 82 -0.08 6.62 9.00
CA PRO A 82 -1.49 6.31 9.23
C PRO A 82 -2.04 5.33 8.19
N VAL A 83 -2.93 4.45 8.64
CA VAL A 83 -3.52 3.38 7.83
C VAL A 83 -5.04 3.53 7.76
N ILE A 84 -5.65 3.13 6.62
CA ILE A 84 -7.11 3.11 6.43
C ILE A 84 -7.60 1.72 6.01
N PRO A 85 -7.48 0.69 6.87
CA PRO A 85 -7.93 -0.66 6.53
C PRO A 85 -9.47 -0.72 6.42
N LYS A 86 -9.96 -1.20 5.27
CA LYS A 86 -11.40 -1.38 5.04
C LYS A 86 -11.90 -2.68 5.67
N SER A 87 -12.99 -2.60 6.44
CA SER A 87 -13.72 -3.77 6.93
C SER A 87 -15.23 -3.49 6.95
N VAL A 88 -16.02 -4.57 6.84
CA VAL A 88 -17.47 -4.59 7.11
C VAL A 88 -17.84 -5.57 8.22
N GLN A 89 -16.84 -6.23 8.83
CA GLN A 89 -17.00 -7.19 9.91
C GLN A 89 -16.59 -6.51 11.22
N ASP A 90 -17.46 -6.53 12.22
CA ASP A 90 -17.24 -5.88 13.52
C ASP A 90 -15.98 -6.39 14.24
N SER A 91 -15.73 -7.71 14.18
CA SER A 91 -14.53 -8.33 14.75
C SER A 91 -13.25 -7.75 14.16
N HIS A 92 -13.18 -7.61 12.84
CA HIS A 92 -12.04 -7.00 12.16
C HIS A 92 -11.94 -5.49 12.45
N LEU A 93 -13.06 -4.76 12.58
CA LEU A 93 -13.02 -3.36 12.97
C LEU A 93 -12.38 -3.18 14.35
N GLN A 94 -12.76 -4.02 15.31
CA GLN A 94 -12.15 -4.04 16.64
C GLN A 94 -10.66 -4.39 16.59
N GLN A 95 -10.29 -5.45 15.86
CA GLN A 95 -8.91 -5.87 15.72
C GLN A 95 -8.03 -4.81 15.04
N ASN A 96 -8.53 -4.15 13.99
CA ASN A 96 -7.76 -3.17 13.22
C ASN A 96 -7.32 -1.94 14.03
N ILE A 97 -8.04 -1.62 15.13
CA ILE A 97 -7.69 -0.51 16.04
C ILE A 97 -6.78 -0.99 17.18
N GLN A 98 -6.78 -2.29 17.50
CA GLN A 98 -5.94 -2.91 18.53
C GLN A 98 -4.52 -3.14 18.02
N LEU A 99 -3.76 -2.06 17.88
CA LEU A 99 -2.37 -2.09 17.41
C LEU A 99 -1.41 -2.42 18.56
N THR A 100 -0.28 -3.04 18.23
CA THR A 100 0.76 -3.44 19.20
C THR A 100 2.11 -2.94 18.73
N ARG A 101 2.95 -2.43 19.63
CA ARG A 101 4.33 -2.09 19.27
C ARG A 101 5.11 -3.38 19.01
N LEU A 102 5.62 -3.53 17.79
CA LEU A 102 6.51 -4.62 17.42
C LEU A 102 7.90 -4.35 17.98
N SER A 103 8.62 -5.41 18.34
CA SER A 103 10.05 -5.34 18.62
C SER A 103 10.80 -4.82 17.40
N ASP A 104 12.00 -4.26 17.60
CA ASP A 104 12.81 -3.79 16.47
C ASP A 104 13.10 -4.94 15.50
N GLU A 105 13.41 -6.14 16.01
CA GLU A 105 13.64 -7.33 15.18
C GLU A 105 12.42 -7.67 14.30
N ASP A 106 11.23 -7.76 14.90
CA ASP A 106 10.01 -8.08 14.15
C ASP A 106 9.62 -6.96 13.18
N PHE A 107 9.81 -5.70 13.58
CA PHE A 107 9.57 -4.55 12.70
C PHE A 107 10.45 -4.63 11.45
N HIS A 108 11.75 -4.86 11.61
CA HIS A 108 12.68 -4.96 10.48
C HIS A 108 12.40 -6.20 9.63
N ALA A 109 11.99 -7.32 10.25
CA ALA A 109 11.60 -8.52 9.52
C ALA A 109 10.40 -8.27 8.58
N VAL A 110 9.43 -7.44 8.99
CA VAL A 110 8.30 -7.03 8.15
C VAL A 110 8.74 -5.99 7.11
N ASP A 111 9.57 -5.02 7.48
CA ASP A 111 10.03 -3.93 6.60
C ASP A 111 10.88 -4.45 5.41
N GLN A 112 11.57 -5.57 5.59
CA GLN A 112 12.42 -6.20 4.57
C GLN A 112 11.69 -7.13 3.60
N LEU A 113 10.40 -7.43 3.82
CA LEU A 113 9.66 -8.40 3.00
C LEU A 113 9.65 -8.04 1.51
N SER A 114 9.51 -6.76 1.18
CA SER A 114 9.57 -6.29 -0.21
C SER A 114 10.92 -6.53 -0.87
N SER A 115 12.04 -6.43 -0.13
CA SER A 115 13.39 -6.65 -0.67
C SER A 115 13.65 -8.13 -0.94
N GLU A 116 13.05 -9.03 -0.16
CA GLU A 116 13.21 -10.47 -0.30
C GLU A 116 12.34 -11.06 -1.43
N ARG A 117 11.14 -10.51 -1.61
CA ARG A 117 10.15 -11.02 -2.57
C ARG A 117 10.07 -10.24 -3.87
N GLY A 118 10.60 -9.03 -3.89
CA GLY A 118 10.30 -8.03 -4.91
C GLY A 118 9.06 -7.20 -4.53
N ALA A 119 9.05 -5.94 -4.97
CA ALA A 119 7.94 -5.04 -4.75
C ALA A 119 6.68 -5.54 -5.45
N VAL A 120 5.54 -5.46 -4.77
CA VAL A 120 4.24 -5.87 -5.29
C VAL A 120 3.29 -4.68 -5.26
N ARG A 121 2.77 -4.29 -6.42
CA ARG A 121 1.69 -3.31 -6.53
C ARG A 121 0.37 -4.04 -6.83
N PHE A 122 -0.65 -3.83 -5.99
CA PHE A 122 -1.99 -4.35 -6.19
C PHE A 122 -2.90 -3.38 -6.94
N LEU A 123 -2.61 -2.07 -6.91
CA LEU A 123 -3.36 -1.07 -7.66
C LEU A 123 -2.51 -0.44 -8.77
N ASP A 124 -2.65 -0.98 -9.98
CA ASP A 124 -2.10 -0.41 -11.21
C ASP A 124 -3.24 -0.04 -12.19
N PRO A 125 -3.55 1.27 -12.31
CA PRO A 125 -4.59 1.76 -13.20
C PRO A 125 -4.10 1.97 -14.65
N SER A 126 -2.86 1.62 -15.00
CA SER A 126 -2.25 1.95 -16.29
C SER A 126 -3.08 1.52 -17.49
N ARG A 127 -3.70 0.33 -17.44
CA ARG A 127 -4.60 -0.16 -18.49
C ARG A 127 -5.84 0.71 -18.66
N HIS A 128 -6.39 1.22 -17.57
CA HIS A 128 -7.57 2.08 -17.60
C HIS A 128 -7.22 3.50 -18.06
N LEU A 129 -6.06 4.02 -17.64
CA LEU A 129 -5.59 5.36 -17.98
C LEU A 129 -4.95 5.44 -19.38
N GLY A 130 -4.43 4.32 -19.89
CA GLY A 130 -3.70 4.24 -21.15
C GLY A 130 -2.19 4.54 -21.05
N PHE A 131 -1.67 4.75 -19.84
CA PHE A 131 -0.27 5.06 -19.57
C PHE A 131 0.09 4.72 -18.11
N ASP A 132 1.38 4.53 -17.82
CA ASP A 132 1.83 4.17 -16.47
C ASP A 132 2.11 5.43 -15.63
N ILE A 133 1.32 5.62 -14.56
CA ILE A 133 1.47 6.73 -13.62
C ILE A 133 2.56 6.49 -12.57
N PHE A 134 3.15 5.29 -12.54
CA PHE A 134 4.21 4.90 -11.63
C PHE A 134 5.55 4.70 -12.36
N ASP A 135 5.63 5.03 -13.65
CA ASP A 135 6.88 5.14 -14.38
C ASP A 135 7.64 6.37 -13.87
N GLU A 136 8.74 6.12 -13.15
CA GLU A 136 9.60 7.18 -12.61
C GLU A 136 10.69 7.60 -13.61
N GLU A 137 10.88 6.87 -14.72
CA GLU A 137 11.88 7.15 -15.74
C GLU A 137 11.32 8.06 -16.84
N ASN A 138 10.04 7.89 -17.21
CA ASN A 138 9.41 8.63 -18.29
C ASN A 138 8.12 9.29 -17.81
N ASP A 139 8.02 10.62 -17.97
CA ASP A 139 6.81 11.36 -17.66
C ASP A 139 5.69 11.03 -18.68
N GLN A 140 4.56 10.53 -18.19
CA GLN A 140 3.41 10.13 -19.02
C GLN A 140 2.10 10.77 -18.48
N PRO A 141 1.20 11.21 -19.38
CA PRO A 141 1.26 11.09 -20.82
C PRO A 141 2.13 12.20 -21.44
N VAL A 142 2.97 11.84 -22.41
CA VAL A 142 3.80 12.78 -23.18
C VAL A 142 2.98 13.74 -24.07
N ALA A 143 1.72 13.42 -24.32
CA ALA A 143 0.80 14.25 -25.10
C ALA A 143 -0.25 14.90 -24.18
N ASN A 144 -0.51 16.19 -24.38
CA ASN A 144 -1.52 16.96 -23.65
C ASN A 144 -2.94 16.70 -24.19
N SER A 145 -3.25 15.43 -24.44
CA SER A 145 -4.53 14.96 -24.94
C SER A 145 -4.94 13.77 -24.09
N ALA A 146 -5.92 13.97 -23.23
CA ALA A 146 -6.49 12.88 -22.47
C ALA A 146 -7.32 11.97 -23.40
N PRO A 147 -7.42 10.66 -23.11
CA PRO A 147 -8.26 9.74 -23.88
C PRO A 147 -9.75 10.16 -23.99
N TRP A 148 -10.22 11.02 -23.10
CA TRP A 148 -11.59 11.56 -23.10
C TRP A 148 -11.71 12.95 -23.75
N ASP A 149 -10.62 13.56 -24.22
CA ASP A 149 -10.66 14.83 -24.95
C ASP A 149 -11.19 14.62 -26.39
N SER A 150 -11.08 13.40 -26.92
CA SER A 150 -11.73 13.00 -28.18
C SER A 150 -13.20 12.61 -27.94
N SER A 151 -13.98 13.50 -27.33
CA SER A 151 -15.42 13.41 -27.41
C SER A 151 -15.89 13.97 -28.76
N GLU A 152 -15.91 13.13 -29.79
CA GLU A 152 -17.07 13.16 -30.69
C GLU A 152 -18.27 12.70 -29.87
N LEU A 153 -18.81 13.61 -29.04
CA LEU A 153 -20.20 13.61 -28.63
C LEU A 153 -21.02 14.00 -29.87
N SER A 154 -21.04 13.11 -30.86
CA SER A 154 -22.02 13.14 -31.93
C SER A 154 -23.32 12.61 -31.35
N THR A 155 -24.24 13.55 -31.14
CA THR A 155 -25.71 13.44 -30.96
C THR A 155 -26.34 12.07 -31.07
#